data_AF-A0A3D0RTC0-F1
#
_entry.id   AF-A0A3D0RTC0-F1
#
_cell.length_a   1.000
_cell.length_b   1.000
_cell.length_c   1.000
_cell.angle_alpha   90.00
_cell.angle_beta   90.00
_cell.angle_gamma   90.00
#
_symmetry.space_group_name_H-M   'P 1'
#
loop_
_entity.id
_entity.type
_entity.pdbx_description
1 polymer ?
#
loop_
_entity_poly.entity_id
_entity_poly.type
_entity_poly.pdbx_seq_one_letter_code
_entity_poly.pdbx_strand_id
1 'polypeptide(L)'
;MKKLIVLLLIFVTACGSPSPETVVLPQFLPTATAFIDPSYPTAAVQVASNQIASGIDVRMERVWMEGKNVNADVCFTLPDAADWSIWSASLNYSGIVLQEYGTTLLSLQEGNPGLRCDTLTFVVPPDADLTNASIFINSIAAPPQGDDYCSVYMPKIQQSLAERGIGIVLDCVDINGALTMQILSIPPDMTQQQAEEIVYSDEFYTIAGPWSFAFNLSQ
;
A
#
# COMPACT_ATOMS: atom_id res chain seq x y z
N MET A 1 74.86 -8.69 -38.67
CA MET A 1 75.49 -9.77 -37.88
C MET A 1 75.10 -9.60 -36.42
N LYS A 2 74.62 -10.70 -35.81
CA LYS A 2 74.71 -11.05 -34.38
C LYS A 2 74.20 -10.02 -33.34
N LYS A 3 73.02 -10.28 -32.79
CA LYS A 3 72.78 -10.97 -31.49
C LYS A 3 72.90 -10.02 -30.29
N LEU A 4 71.76 -9.65 -29.71
CA LEU A 4 71.57 -9.83 -28.27
C LEU A 4 70.07 -10.02 -27.97
N ILE A 5 69.77 -11.26 -27.61
CA ILE A 5 68.51 -11.77 -27.06
C ILE A 5 68.55 -11.49 -25.55
N VAL A 6 67.37 -11.55 -24.93
CA VAL A 6 67.08 -11.68 -23.49
C VAL A 6 66.76 -10.34 -22.82
N LEU A 7 65.47 -10.05 -22.64
CA LEU A 7 64.80 -10.02 -21.33
C LEU A 7 63.43 -9.31 -21.47
N LEU A 8 62.34 -10.05 -21.71
CA LEU A 8 61.04 -9.88 -21.06
C LEU A 8 60.04 -10.91 -21.61
N LEU A 9 60.17 -12.13 -21.09
CA LEU A 9 59.01 -12.95 -20.80
C LEU A 9 58.27 -12.28 -19.63
N ILE A 10 56.95 -12.50 -19.57
CA ILE A 10 55.96 -12.00 -18.58
C ILE A 10 55.19 -10.78 -19.11
N PHE A 11 54.08 -11.03 -19.79
CA PHE A 11 52.73 -10.69 -19.32
C PHE A 11 51.70 -11.35 -20.26
N VAL A 12 51.50 -12.65 -20.06
CA VAL A 12 50.26 -13.33 -20.46
C VAL A 12 49.32 -13.14 -19.27
N THR A 13 48.44 -12.14 -19.33
CA THR A 13 47.28 -12.06 -18.43
C THR A 13 46.04 -12.16 -19.30
N ALA A 14 45.54 -13.40 -19.31
CA ALA A 14 44.19 -13.86 -19.61
C ALA A 14 43.14 -12.77 -19.87
N CYS A 15 42.57 -12.79 -21.08
CA CYS A 15 41.20 -12.38 -21.29
C CYS A 15 40.30 -13.35 -20.50
N GLY A 16 39.88 -12.97 -19.30
CA GLY A 16 38.81 -13.63 -18.59
C GLY A 16 37.49 -13.29 -19.26
N SER A 17 36.81 -14.29 -19.81
CA SER A 17 35.43 -14.18 -20.27
C SER A 17 34.56 -13.66 -19.11
N PRO A 18 33.69 -12.66 -19.29
CA PRO A 18 32.73 -12.30 -18.25
C PRO A 18 31.85 -13.51 -17.99
N SER A 19 31.93 -14.06 -16.78
CA SER A 19 30.97 -15.05 -16.31
C SER A 19 29.57 -14.44 -16.43
N PRO A 20 28.57 -15.16 -16.96
CA PRO A 20 27.21 -14.65 -16.91
C PRO A 20 26.84 -14.50 -15.43
N GLU A 21 26.59 -13.26 -15.02
CA GLU A 21 25.93 -12.98 -13.75
C GLU A 21 24.62 -13.76 -13.78
N THR A 22 24.57 -14.80 -12.95
CA THR A 22 23.35 -15.56 -12.74
C THR A 22 22.46 -14.60 -11.97
N VAL A 23 21.48 -14.01 -12.65
CA VAL A 23 20.40 -13.28 -12.02
C VAL A 23 19.67 -14.29 -11.14
N VAL A 24 20.02 -14.32 -9.85
CA VAL A 24 19.29 -15.05 -8.84
C VAL A 24 18.03 -14.24 -8.61
N LEU A 25 16.95 -14.61 -9.31
CA LEU A 25 15.61 -14.19 -8.94
C LEU A 25 15.43 -14.47 -7.44
N PRO A 26 14.87 -13.53 -6.64
CA PRO A 26 14.52 -13.84 -5.27
C PRO A 26 13.67 -15.10 -5.30
N GLN A 27 14.03 -16.10 -4.48
CA GLN A 27 13.24 -17.32 -4.35
C GLN A 27 11.82 -16.88 -4.03
N PHE A 28 10.93 -17.02 -5.02
CA PHE A 28 9.50 -16.94 -4.78
C PHE A 28 9.21 -17.90 -3.63
N LEU A 29 8.67 -17.35 -2.54
CA LEU A 29 8.20 -18.13 -1.42
C LEU A 29 7.37 -19.29 -1.97
N PRO A 30 7.54 -20.51 -1.44
CA PRO A 30 6.85 -21.69 -1.96
C PRO A 30 5.35 -21.41 -2.06
N THR A 31 4.79 -21.75 -3.22
CA THR A 31 3.36 -21.70 -3.52
C THR A 31 2.60 -22.22 -2.31
N ALA A 32 1.69 -21.43 -1.76
CA ALA A 32 0.99 -21.75 -0.52
C ALA A 32 0.34 -23.13 -0.61
N THR A 33 0.89 -24.11 0.09
CA THR A 33 0.23 -25.39 0.33
C THR A 33 -0.82 -25.17 1.41
N ALA A 34 -1.98 -25.83 1.30
CA ALA A 34 -3.04 -25.80 2.32
C ALA A 34 -2.65 -26.54 3.62
N PHE A 35 -1.38 -26.93 3.78
CA PHE A 35 -0.89 -27.59 4.97
C PHE A 35 -0.52 -26.54 6.01
N ILE A 36 -1.30 -26.50 7.09
CA ILE A 36 -0.96 -25.77 8.30
C ILE A 36 -0.21 -26.75 9.20
N ASP A 37 1.06 -26.44 9.49
CA ASP A 37 1.85 -27.23 10.42
C ASP A 37 1.21 -27.15 11.84
N PRO A 38 1.04 -28.26 12.57
CA PRO A 38 0.51 -28.24 13.94
C PRO A 38 1.30 -27.35 14.92
N SER A 39 2.53 -26.95 14.58
CA SER A 39 3.33 -26.00 15.34
C SER A 39 2.79 -24.56 15.33
N TYR A 40 1.91 -24.21 14.39
CA TYR A 40 1.29 -22.89 14.39
C TYR A 40 0.22 -22.78 15.50
N PRO A 41 0.34 -21.85 16.44
CA PRO A 41 -0.63 -21.69 17.50
C PRO A 41 -1.95 -21.13 16.95
N THR A 42 -3.04 -21.32 17.69
CA THR A 42 -4.30 -20.61 17.44
C THR A 42 -4.65 -19.81 18.68
N ALA A 43 -4.90 -18.51 18.51
CA ALA A 43 -5.21 -17.59 19.59
C ALA A 43 -6.12 -16.49 19.04
N ALA A 44 -6.97 -15.90 19.89
CA ALA A 44 -7.83 -14.80 19.53
C ALA A 44 -7.98 -13.83 20.69
N VAL A 45 -8.03 -12.54 20.38
CA VAL A 45 -8.20 -11.46 21.34
C VAL A 45 -9.19 -10.44 20.81
N GLN A 46 -10.04 -9.92 21.69
CA GLN A 46 -10.88 -8.76 21.40
C GLN A 46 -10.09 -7.51 21.79
N VAL A 47 -9.93 -6.58 20.86
CA VAL A 47 -9.17 -5.35 21.09
C VAL A 47 -10.10 -4.17 21.35
N ALA A 48 -11.29 -4.16 20.74
CA ALA A 48 -12.37 -3.18 20.94
C ALA A 48 -11.85 -1.74 21.19
N SER A 49 -10.87 -1.31 20.39
CA SER A 49 -10.19 -0.03 20.52
C SER A 49 -10.46 0.78 19.27
N ASN A 50 -10.70 2.08 19.44
CA ASN A 50 -10.99 3.00 18.35
C ASN A 50 -10.04 4.20 18.37
N GLN A 51 -9.77 4.73 17.18
CA GLN A 51 -8.93 5.90 16.96
C GLN A 51 -9.52 6.78 15.87
N ILE A 52 -9.57 8.08 16.14
CA ILE A 52 -10.12 9.07 15.21
C ILE A 52 -8.99 9.95 14.69
N ALA A 53 -8.83 10.01 13.38
CA ALA A 53 -7.90 10.91 12.71
C ALA A 53 -8.46 11.31 11.34
N SER A 54 -8.19 12.53 10.88
CA SER A 54 -8.67 13.03 9.58
C SER A 54 -10.19 12.90 9.38
N GLY A 55 -10.97 12.94 10.47
CA GLY A 55 -12.43 12.77 10.44
C GLY A 55 -12.91 11.32 10.33
N ILE A 56 -12.01 10.33 10.33
CA ILE A 56 -12.32 8.90 10.20
C ILE A 56 -12.13 8.22 11.55
N ASP A 57 -13.18 7.57 12.03
CA ASP A 57 -13.11 6.66 13.18
C ASP A 57 -12.76 5.25 12.66
N VAL A 58 -11.63 4.73 13.12
CA VAL A 58 -11.15 3.38 12.82
C VAL A 58 -11.16 2.57 14.10
N ARG A 59 -11.77 1.40 14.07
CA ARG A 59 -11.90 0.47 15.20
C ARG A 59 -11.32 -0.88 14.81
N MET A 60 -10.48 -1.44 15.68
CA MET A 60 -10.09 -2.85 15.59
C MET A 60 -10.90 -3.65 16.60
N GLU A 61 -11.69 -4.60 16.11
CA GLU A 61 -12.60 -5.38 16.95
C GLU A 61 -11.89 -6.60 17.52
N ARG A 62 -11.29 -7.38 16.64
CA ARG A 62 -10.77 -8.71 16.95
C ARG A 62 -9.48 -8.96 16.18
N VAL A 63 -8.53 -9.62 16.83
CA VAL A 63 -7.33 -10.15 16.19
C VAL A 63 -7.23 -11.63 16.52
N TRP A 64 -6.92 -12.47 15.55
CA TRP A 64 -6.75 -13.90 15.76
C TRP A 64 -5.67 -14.48 14.86
N MET A 65 -5.10 -15.60 15.29
CA MET A 65 -4.15 -16.37 14.51
C MET A 65 -4.79 -17.67 14.04
N GLU A 66 -4.66 -17.94 12.75
CA GLU A 66 -5.08 -19.18 12.10
C GLU A 66 -3.93 -19.71 11.25
N GLY A 67 -3.22 -20.70 11.76
CA GLY A 67 -2.01 -21.19 11.12
C GLY A 67 -0.95 -20.11 11.02
N LYS A 68 -0.44 -19.86 9.81
CA LYS A 68 0.54 -18.81 9.53
C LYS A 68 -0.07 -17.40 9.41
N ASN A 69 -1.38 -17.27 9.53
CA ASN A 69 -2.07 -16.01 9.30
C ASN A 69 -2.44 -15.34 10.62
N VAL A 70 -1.99 -14.11 10.81
CA VAL A 70 -2.59 -13.18 11.78
C VAL A 70 -3.66 -12.41 11.03
N ASN A 71 -4.89 -12.49 11.51
CA ASN A 71 -6.04 -11.83 10.94
C ASN A 71 -6.56 -10.75 11.91
N ALA A 72 -7.08 -9.65 11.38
CA ALA A 72 -7.69 -8.60 12.19
C ALA A 72 -8.96 -8.06 11.53
N ASP A 73 -10.04 -7.96 12.31
CA ASP A 73 -11.28 -7.30 11.88
C ASP A 73 -11.17 -5.81 12.21
N VAL A 74 -11.15 -5.00 11.16
CA VAL A 74 -11.00 -3.54 11.22
C VAL A 74 -12.21 -2.90 10.58
N CYS A 75 -12.89 -2.03 11.33
CA CYS A 75 -14.01 -1.23 10.85
C CYS A 75 -13.64 0.24 10.79
N PHE A 76 -14.12 0.97 9.78
CA PHE A 76 -13.91 2.40 9.66
C PHE A 76 -15.11 3.13 9.09
N THR A 77 -15.30 4.38 9.50
CA THR A 77 -16.35 5.25 8.97
C THR A 77 -16.04 5.67 7.54
N LEU A 78 -17.05 5.66 6.67
CA LEU A 78 -16.89 6.09 5.29
C LEU A 78 -16.92 7.63 5.16
N PRO A 79 -15.94 8.24 4.49
CA PRO A 79 -15.93 9.68 4.23
C PRO A 79 -17.10 10.14 3.35
N ASP A 80 -17.45 9.32 2.36
CA ASP A 80 -18.53 9.56 1.40
C ASP A 80 -19.01 8.22 0.79
N ALA A 81 -19.75 8.28 -0.32
CA ALA A 81 -20.31 7.11 -0.98
C ALA A 81 -19.34 6.38 -1.94
N ALA A 82 -18.08 6.80 -2.05
CA ALA A 82 -17.10 6.10 -2.87
C ALA A 82 -16.73 4.73 -2.25
N ASP A 83 -16.14 3.84 -3.05
CA ASP A 83 -15.70 2.52 -2.59
C ASP A 83 -14.36 2.60 -1.84
N TRP A 84 -14.41 3.14 -0.63
CA TRP A 84 -13.26 3.21 0.25
C TRP A 84 -12.86 1.83 0.76
N SER A 85 -11.56 1.57 0.80
CA SER A 85 -10.95 0.34 1.32
C SER A 85 -9.66 0.65 2.07
N ILE A 86 -9.16 -0.28 2.87
CA ILE A 86 -7.83 -0.17 3.47
C ILE A 86 -6.79 -0.25 2.35
N TRP A 87 -6.01 0.82 2.19
CA TRP A 87 -5.01 0.95 1.13
C TRP A 87 -3.63 0.50 1.57
N SER A 88 -3.30 0.77 2.83
CA SER A 88 -2.04 0.33 3.41
C SER A 88 -2.24 -0.01 4.88
N ALA A 89 -1.81 -1.22 5.24
CA ALA A 89 -1.70 -1.65 6.61
C ALA A 89 -0.42 -2.46 6.84
N SER A 90 0.10 -2.42 8.07
CA SER A 90 1.27 -3.19 8.46
C SER A 90 1.11 -3.79 9.85
N LEU A 91 1.75 -4.94 10.05
CA LEU A 91 1.89 -5.59 11.34
C LEU A 91 3.32 -5.38 11.82
N ASN A 92 3.47 -4.84 13.02
CA ASN A 92 4.75 -4.71 13.72
C ASN A 92 4.79 -5.66 14.91
N TYR A 93 5.82 -6.48 15.01
CA TYR A 93 6.11 -7.31 16.18
C TYR A 93 7.61 -7.52 16.30
N SER A 94 8.17 -7.41 17.51
CA SER A 94 9.59 -7.65 17.77
C SER A 94 10.56 -6.89 16.84
N GLY A 95 10.17 -5.70 16.39
CA GLY A 95 10.94 -4.87 15.45
C GLY A 95 10.84 -5.27 13.98
N ILE A 96 10.09 -6.34 13.66
CA ILE A 96 9.77 -6.77 12.30
C ILE A 96 8.52 -6.05 11.84
N VAL A 97 8.54 -5.51 10.61
CA VAL A 97 7.38 -4.91 9.97
C VAL A 97 6.98 -5.75 8.77
N LEU A 98 5.75 -6.25 8.77
CA LEU A 98 5.14 -6.97 7.65
C LEU A 98 4.05 -6.12 7.01
N GLN A 99 4.05 -6.08 5.69
CA GLN A 99 2.91 -5.53 4.96
C GLN A 99 1.75 -6.52 5.01
N GLU A 100 0.54 -5.99 4.93
CA GLU A 100 -0.66 -6.79 4.75
C GLU A 100 -0.57 -7.64 3.47
N TYR A 101 -1.00 -8.90 3.60
CA TYR A 101 -0.98 -9.89 2.52
C TYR A 101 -2.30 -9.90 1.75
N GLY A 102 -3.41 -9.63 2.43
CA GLY A 102 -4.73 -9.60 1.81
C GLY A 102 -5.82 -9.03 2.70
N THR A 103 -6.76 -8.35 2.07
CA THR A 103 -7.90 -7.68 2.68
C THR A 103 -9.17 -8.30 2.12
N THR A 104 -10.09 -8.69 3.00
CA THR A 104 -11.39 -9.26 2.63
C THR A 104 -12.50 -8.42 3.22
N LEU A 105 -13.46 -7.99 2.39
CA LEU A 105 -14.64 -7.28 2.87
C LEU A 105 -15.46 -8.17 3.80
N LEU A 106 -15.65 -7.73 5.04
CA LEU A 106 -16.47 -8.41 6.03
C LEU A 106 -17.91 -7.89 6.00
N SER A 107 -18.09 -6.57 6.00
CA SER A 107 -19.41 -5.95 5.93
C SER A 107 -19.33 -4.51 5.43
N LEU A 108 -20.40 -4.06 4.78
CA LEU A 108 -20.58 -2.68 4.36
C LEU A 108 -21.98 -2.20 4.79
N GLN A 109 -22.01 -1.11 5.54
CA GLN A 109 -23.22 -0.40 5.91
C GLN A 109 -23.20 0.98 5.26
N GLU A 110 -24.11 1.19 4.33
CA GLU A 110 -24.35 2.51 3.73
C GLU A 110 -25.09 3.42 4.71
N GLY A 111 -24.84 4.73 4.64
CA GLY A 111 -25.49 5.72 5.51
C GLY A 111 -24.61 6.94 5.78
N ASN A 112 -25.02 7.76 6.76
CA ASN A 112 -24.22 8.88 7.24
C ASN A 112 -24.10 8.86 8.78
N PRO A 113 -22.95 8.45 9.34
CA PRO A 113 -21.79 7.92 8.63
C PRO A 113 -22.04 6.48 8.13
N GLY A 114 -21.52 6.15 6.95
CA GLY A 114 -21.40 4.76 6.51
C GLY A 114 -20.31 4.06 7.32
N LEU A 115 -20.32 2.74 7.33
CA LEU A 115 -19.33 1.91 8.04
C LEU A 115 -18.90 0.76 7.12
N ARG A 116 -17.60 0.58 6.95
CA ARG A 116 -17.03 -0.60 6.30
C ARG A 116 -16.21 -1.39 7.31
N CYS A 117 -16.30 -2.70 7.27
CA CYS A 117 -15.43 -3.61 8.01
C CYS A 117 -14.73 -4.55 7.05
N ASP A 118 -13.42 -4.69 7.21
CA ASP A 118 -12.57 -5.59 6.46
C ASP A 118 -11.82 -6.53 7.43
N THR A 119 -11.52 -7.74 6.97
CA THR A 119 -10.54 -8.62 7.60
C THR A 119 -9.19 -8.45 6.91
N LEU A 120 -8.20 -7.96 7.64
CA LEU A 120 -6.80 -7.90 7.21
C LEU A 120 -6.10 -9.22 7.51
N THR A 121 -5.23 -9.67 6.62
CA THR A 121 -4.43 -10.89 6.76
C THR A 121 -2.95 -10.56 6.67
N PHE A 122 -2.16 -11.04 7.62
CA PHE A 122 -0.69 -10.96 7.64
C PHE A 122 -0.11 -12.37 7.76
N VAL A 123 0.97 -12.66 7.03
CA VAL A 123 1.61 -13.98 7.09
C VAL A 123 2.84 -13.93 7.98
N VAL A 124 2.82 -14.65 9.11
CA VAL A 124 3.90 -14.70 10.10
C VAL A 124 4.58 -16.08 10.12
N PRO A 125 5.88 -16.16 10.49
CA PRO A 125 6.53 -17.44 10.75
C PRO A 125 5.99 -18.09 12.05
N PRO A 126 6.20 -19.41 12.25
CA PRO A 126 5.63 -20.14 13.39
C PRO A 126 6.21 -19.73 14.75
N ASP A 127 7.41 -19.14 14.75
CA ASP A 127 8.13 -18.64 15.92
C ASP A 127 7.92 -17.13 16.15
N ALA A 128 6.95 -16.51 15.48
CA ALA A 128 6.63 -15.09 15.69
C ALA A 128 6.18 -14.81 17.13
N ASP A 129 6.91 -13.93 17.81
CA ASP A 129 6.51 -13.41 19.12
C ASP A 129 5.51 -12.27 18.96
N LEU A 130 4.24 -12.58 19.24
CA LEU A 130 3.10 -11.65 19.15
C LEU A 130 2.62 -11.16 20.53
N THR A 131 3.46 -11.27 21.56
CA THR A 131 3.13 -10.79 22.91
C THR A 131 3.04 -9.25 22.98
N ASN A 132 3.76 -8.55 22.13
CA ASN A 132 3.74 -7.09 22.01
C ASN A 132 3.71 -6.67 20.55
N ALA A 133 2.60 -6.96 19.88
CA ALA A 133 2.40 -6.64 18.47
C ALA A 133 1.50 -5.42 18.29
N SER A 134 1.57 -4.78 17.13
CA SER A 134 0.70 -3.66 16.76
C SER A 134 0.38 -3.70 15.28
N ILE A 135 -0.89 -3.49 14.94
CA ILE A 135 -1.32 -3.26 13.56
C ILE A 135 -1.43 -1.76 13.33
N PHE A 136 -0.87 -1.30 12.23
CA PHE A 136 -0.98 0.08 11.76
C PHE A 136 -1.86 0.09 10.52
N ILE A 137 -2.88 0.93 10.52
CA ILE A 137 -3.63 1.29 9.31
C ILE A 137 -3.04 2.63 8.87
N ASN A 138 -2.25 2.61 7.81
CA ASN A 138 -1.51 3.79 7.35
C ASN A 138 -2.39 4.68 6.47
N SER A 139 -3.28 4.07 5.70
CA SER A 139 -4.23 4.80 4.87
C SER A 139 -5.42 3.96 4.44
N ILE A 140 -6.51 4.68 4.16
CA ILE A 140 -7.63 4.18 3.36
C ILE A 140 -7.64 4.91 2.02
N ALA A 141 -8.12 4.27 0.98
CA ALA A 141 -8.28 4.90 -0.32
C ALA A 141 -9.55 4.44 -1.04
N ALA A 142 -10.07 5.30 -1.90
CA ALA A 142 -11.07 4.97 -2.90
C ALA A 142 -10.48 5.25 -4.28
N PRO A 143 -9.64 4.36 -4.85
CA PRO A 143 -8.99 4.64 -6.12
C PRO A 143 -10.01 4.96 -7.22
N PRO A 144 -9.81 6.02 -8.01
CA PRO A 144 -10.75 6.42 -9.05
C PRO A 144 -10.93 5.33 -10.10
N GLN A 145 -12.18 4.97 -10.41
CA GLN A 145 -12.50 4.25 -11.64
C GLN A 145 -12.56 5.23 -12.81
N GLY A 146 -12.53 4.71 -14.05
CA GLY A 146 -12.46 5.56 -15.25
C GLY A 146 -13.52 6.67 -15.28
N ASP A 147 -14.77 6.32 -14.96
CA ASP A 147 -15.89 7.26 -14.98
C ASP A 147 -15.97 8.16 -13.72
N ASP A 148 -15.25 7.79 -12.66
CA ASP A 148 -15.25 8.53 -11.39
C ASP A 148 -14.41 9.81 -11.48
N TYR A 149 -13.39 9.85 -12.35
CA TYR A 149 -12.53 11.02 -12.49
C TYR A 149 -13.34 12.28 -12.79
N CYS A 150 -14.32 12.19 -13.69
CA CYS A 150 -15.12 13.35 -14.07
C CYS A 150 -16.26 13.65 -13.10
N SER A 151 -16.89 12.63 -12.55
CA SER A 151 -18.11 12.76 -11.74
C SER A 151 -17.83 13.02 -10.26
N VAL A 152 -16.74 12.45 -9.72
CA VAL A 152 -16.41 12.48 -8.30
C VAL A 152 -15.13 13.27 -8.04
N TYR A 153 -14.04 12.97 -8.75
CA TYR A 153 -12.72 13.50 -8.40
C TYR A 153 -12.45 14.89 -8.95
N MET A 154 -12.78 15.17 -10.21
CA MET A 154 -12.53 16.48 -10.83
C MET A 154 -13.12 17.63 -10.00
N PRO A 155 -14.39 17.59 -9.53
CA PRO A 155 -14.92 18.65 -8.66
C PRO A 155 -14.13 18.80 -7.34
N LYS A 156 -13.76 17.68 -6.71
CA LYS A 156 -12.97 17.66 -5.46
C LYS A 156 -11.56 18.23 -5.66
N ILE A 157 -10.89 17.81 -6.73
CA ILE A 157 -9.56 18.29 -7.11
C ILE A 157 -9.63 19.79 -7.41
N GLN A 158 -10.58 20.21 -8.25
CA GLN A 158 -10.75 21.62 -8.61
C GLN A 158 -11.03 22.51 -7.40
N GLN A 159 -11.82 22.02 -6.44
CA GLN A 159 -12.06 22.70 -5.17
C GLN A 159 -10.76 22.82 -4.36
N SER A 160 -10.02 21.72 -4.16
CA SER A 160 -8.76 21.73 -3.41
C SER A 160 -7.71 22.66 -4.05
N LEU A 161 -7.60 22.64 -5.38
CA LEU A 161 -6.74 23.56 -6.14
C LEU A 161 -7.13 25.01 -5.89
N ALA A 162 -8.42 25.34 -5.94
CA ALA A 162 -8.92 26.69 -5.68
C ALA A 162 -8.66 27.15 -4.24
N GLU A 163 -8.90 26.28 -3.25
CA GLU A 163 -8.62 26.55 -1.83
C GLU A 163 -7.13 26.77 -1.55
N ARG A 164 -6.26 26.10 -2.29
CA ARG A 164 -4.79 26.25 -2.23
C ARG A 164 -4.26 27.41 -3.07
N GLY A 165 -5.12 28.11 -3.82
CA GLY A 165 -4.73 29.18 -4.73
C GLY A 165 -3.90 28.70 -5.92
N ILE A 166 -4.00 27.43 -6.30
CA ILE A 166 -3.30 26.83 -7.43
C ILE A 166 -4.17 27.02 -8.69
N GLY A 167 -3.69 27.82 -9.63
CA GLY A 167 -4.42 28.20 -10.86
C GLY A 167 -4.48 27.13 -11.95
N ILE A 168 -4.62 25.85 -11.59
CA ILE A 168 -4.89 24.77 -12.55
C ILE A 168 -6.40 24.71 -12.81
N VAL A 169 -6.78 24.65 -14.09
CA VAL A 169 -8.18 24.50 -14.52
C VAL A 169 -8.36 23.12 -15.14
N LEU A 170 -9.33 22.39 -14.63
CA LEU A 170 -9.72 21.06 -15.08
C LEU A 170 -11.04 21.12 -15.84
N ASP A 171 -11.20 20.23 -16.80
CA ASP A 171 -12.47 19.98 -17.47
C ASP A 171 -12.58 18.53 -17.89
N CYS A 172 -13.80 18.09 -18.20
CA CYS A 172 -14.06 16.76 -18.71
C CYS A 172 -14.55 16.82 -20.14
N VAL A 173 -13.73 16.30 -21.04
CA VAL A 173 -14.00 16.29 -22.47
C VAL A 173 -14.38 14.87 -22.93
N ASP A 174 -15.33 14.78 -23.85
CA ASP A 174 -15.66 13.53 -24.50
C ASP A 174 -14.56 13.17 -25.51
N ILE A 175 -13.91 12.02 -25.28
CA ILE A 175 -12.94 11.42 -26.19
C ILE A 175 -13.47 10.05 -26.60
N ASN A 176 -14.01 9.95 -27.82
CA ASN A 176 -14.55 8.71 -28.39
C ASN A 176 -15.70 8.11 -27.56
N GLY A 177 -16.57 8.95 -26.98
CA GLY A 177 -17.72 8.53 -26.18
C GLY A 177 -17.40 8.26 -24.71
N ALA A 178 -16.17 8.54 -24.25
CA ALA A 178 -15.76 8.45 -22.86
C ALA A 178 -15.36 9.83 -22.33
N LEU A 179 -15.95 10.24 -21.19
CA LEU A 179 -15.55 11.47 -20.52
C LEU A 179 -14.17 11.27 -19.90
N THR A 180 -13.23 12.13 -20.25
CA THR A 180 -11.85 12.09 -19.76
C THR A 180 -11.50 13.44 -19.16
N MET A 181 -11.02 13.43 -17.91
CA MET A 181 -10.52 14.63 -17.25
C MET A 181 -9.25 15.13 -17.95
N GLN A 182 -9.17 16.43 -18.20
CA GLN A 182 -8.04 17.10 -18.80
C GLN A 182 -7.67 18.37 -18.06
N ILE A 183 -6.39 18.71 -18.13
CA ILE A 183 -5.86 19.99 -17.67
C ILE A 183 -6.01 21.00 -18.82
N LEU A 184 -6.92 21.96 -18.68
CA LEU A 184 -7.16 22.99 -19.71
C LEU A 184 -6.15 24.13 -19.66
N SER A 185 -5.74 24.52 -18.45
CA SER A 185 -4.75 25.57 -18.26
C SER A 185 -3.99 25.39 -16.96
N ILE A 186 -2.73 25.85 -16.97
CA ILE A 186 -1.82 25.85 -15.83
C ILE A 186 -1.26 27.26 -15.61
N PRO A 187 -0.78 27.58 -14.40
CA PRO A 187 -0.06 28.83 -14.14
C PRO A 187 1.19 28.99 -15.02
N PRO A 188 1.60 30.23 -15.36
CA PRO A 188 2.72 30.48 -16.27
C PRO A 188 4.09 30.03 -15.72
N ASP A 189 4.20 29.84 -14.41
CA ASP A 189 5.38 29.38 -13.69
C ASP A 189 5.40 27.86 -13.44
N MET A 190 4.39 27.13 -13.94
CA MET A 190 4.23 25.69 -13.76
C MET A 190 4.42 24.93 -15.07
N THR A 191 5.04 23.75 -15.02
CA THR A 191 5.12 22.83 -16.16
C THR A 191 3.91 21.88 -16.19
N GLN A 192 3.62 21.33 -17.37
CA GLN A 192 2.58 20.31 -17.52
C GLN A 192 2.80 19.11 -16.59
N GLN A 193 4.03 18.62 -16.48
CA GLN A 193 4.38 17.50 -15.60
C GLN A 193 4.06 17.83 -14.13
N GLN A 194 4.41 19.03 -13.67
CA GLN A 194 4.09 19.45 -12.30
C GLN A 194 2.59 19.52 -12.07
N ALA A 195 1.83 20.01 -13.05
CA ALA A 195 0.38 20.05 -12.96
C ALA A 195 -0.22 18.63 -12.90
N GLU A 196 0.30 17.69 -13.69
CA GLU A 196 -0.11 16.29 -13.67
C GLU A 196 0.23 15.60 -12.34
N GLU A 197 1.43 15.83 -11.79
CA GLU A 197 1.84 15.31 -10.48
C GLU A 197 0.93 15.82 -9.37
N ILE A 198 0.46 17.07 -9.45
CA ILE A 198 -0.53 17.61 -8.52
C ILE A 198 -1.89 16.95 -8.77
N VAL A 199 -2.46 17.07 -9.97
CA VAL A 199 -3.84 16.69 -10.30
C VAL A 199 -4.12 15.20 -10.14
N TYR A 200 -3.15 14.34 -10.50
CA TYR A 200 -3.28 12.88 -10.41
C TYR A 200 -2.63 12.30 -9.15
N SER A 201 -2.29 13.15 -8.17
CA SER A 201 -1.79 12.71 -6.87
C SER A 201 -2.81 11.83 -6.15
N ASP A 202 -2.29 10.86 -5.40
CA ASP A 202 -3.07 10.00 -4.52
C ASP A 202 -3.73 10.73 -3.35
N GLU A 203 -3.33 11.96 -3.05
CA GLU A 203 -3.90 12.78 -1.98
C GLU A 203 -5.41 13.02 -2.11
N PHE A 204 -5.96 12.93 -3.32
CA PHE A 204 -7.39 13.18 -3.58
C PHE A 204 -8.29 11.96 -3.40
N TYR A 205 -7.69 10.78 -3.34
CA TYR A 205 -8.41 9.52 -3.16
C TYR A 205 -7.85 8.67 -2.02
N THR A 206 -6.89 9.20 -1.26
CA THR A 206 -6.25 8.53 -0.12
C THR A 206 -6.35 9.42 1.11
N ILE A 207 -6.75 8.83 2.23
CA ILE A 207 -6.70 9.47 3.56
C ILE A 207 -5.66 8.73 4.37
N ALA A 208 -4.57 9.43 4.70
CA ALA A 208 -3.57 8.92 5.63
C ALA A 208 -4.08 8.99 7.07
N GLY A 209 -3.72 7.99 7.86
CA GLY A 209 -3.97 7.96 9.29
C GLY A 209 -2.77 7.45 10.07
N PRO A 210 -2.61 7.85 11.34
CA PRO A 210 -1.66 7.25 12.27
C PRO A 210 -2.33 6.14 13.10
N TRP A 211 -3.34 5.45 12.56
CA TRP A 211 -4.16 4.52 13.36
C TRP A 211 -3.31 3.30 13.75
N SER A 212 -3.10 3.11 15.05
CA SER A 212 -2.24 2.06 15.58
C SER A 212 -2.90 1.30 16.72
N PHE A 213 -3.04 -0.01 16.56
CA PHE A 213 -3.73 -0.84 17.53
C PHE A 213 -2.79 -1.90 18.07
N ALA A 214 -2.36 -1.71 19.32
CA ALA A 214 -1.59 -2.69 20.05
C ALA A 214 -2.49 -3.88 20.43
N PHE A 215 -1.94 -5.08 20.33
CA PHE A 215 -2.59 -6.30 20.76
C PHE A 215 -1.56 -7.28 21.31
N ASN A 216 -2.07 -8.24 22.06
CA ASN A 216 -1.27 -9.29 22.66
C ASN A 216 -1.93 -10.63 22.33
N LEU A 217 -1.27 -11.42 21.50
CA LEU A 217 -1.58 -12.83 21.29
C LEU A 217 -0.52 -13.66 22.02
N SER A 218 -0.43 -13.47 23.34
CA SER A 218 0.36 -14.31 24.22
C SER A 218 -0.27 -15.69 24.24
N GLN A 219 0.58 -16.70 24.12
CA GLN A 219 0.26 -18.06 24.53
C GLN A 219 0.21 -18.15 26.06
#